data_AF-S4XXP7-F1
#
_entry.id   AF-S4XXP7-F1
#
_cell.length_a   1.000
_cell.length_b   1.000
_cell.length_c   1.000
_cell.angle_alpha   90.00
_cell.angle_beta   90.00
_cell.angle_gamma   90.00
#
_symmetry.space_group_name_H-M   'P 1'
#
loop_
_entity.id
_entity.type
_entity.pdbx_description
1 polymer ?
#
loop_
_entity_poly.entity_id
_entity_poly.type
_entity_poly.pdbx_seq_one_letter_code
_entity_poly.pdbx_strand_id
1 'polypeptide(L)' 'MVTVADYLHEQGRLAGEREGRLEGQRSTLLRLLRQRFGELPESIEARIRAADAGQIEGWTDRVLTAPTLDDVLNER' A
#
# COMPACT_ATOMS: atom_id res chain seq x y z
N MET A 1 37.79 -0.13 -0.99
CA MET A 1 37.15 0.22 0.29
C MET A 1 35.88 0.97 -0.08
N VAL A 2 34.70 0.47 0.30
CA VAL A 2 33.44 1.20 0.09
C VAL A 2 33.42 2.40 1.04
N THR A 3 33.06 3.58 0.54
CA THR A 3 33.02 4.79 1.36
C THR A 3 31.65 4.94 2.05
N VAL A 4 31.60 5.76 3.11
CA VAL A 4 30.32 6.11 3.77
C VAL A 4 29.35 6.78 2.77
N ALA A 5 29.87 7.56 1.82
CA ALA A 5 29.06 8.21 0.79
C ALA A 5 28.39 7.17 -0.13
N ASP A 6 29.14 6.16 -0.59
CA ASP A 6 28.59 5.09 -1.43
C ASP A 6 27.51 4.29 -0.68
N TYR A 7 27.74 4.01 0.61
CA TYR A 7 26.76 3.32 1.44
C TYR A 7 25.46 4.12 1.60
N LEU A 8 25.55 5.41 1.89
CA LEU A 8 24.36 6.27 2.08
C LEU A 8 23.57 6.43 0.78
N HIS A 9 24.24 6.57 -0.37
CA HIS A 9 23.57 6.61 -1.67
C HIS A 9 22.79 5.33 -1.95
N GLU A 10 23.40 4.18 -1.69
CA GLU A 10 22.75 2.88 -1.89
C GLU A 10 21.56 2.68 -0.93
N GLN A 11 21.69 3.06 0.34
CA GLN A 11 20.56 3.00 1.28
C GLN A 11 19.42 3.92 0.85
N GLY A 12 19.72 5.13 0.38
CA GLY A 12 18.72 6.06 -0.14
C GLY A 12 17.97 5.50 -1.35
N ARG A 13 18.70 4.90 -2.30
CA ARG A 13 18.11 4.22 -3.47
C ARG A 13 17.17 3.10 -3.04
N LEU A 14 17.62 2.22 -2.14
CA LEU A 14 16.82 1.10 -1.63
C LEU A 14 15.59 1.58 -0.87
N ALA A 15 15.70 2.65 -0.08
CA ALA A 15 14.56 3.24 0.63
C ALA A 15 13.54 3.82 -0.36
N GLY A 16 14.00 4.56 -1.37
CA GLY A 16 13.13 5.10 -2.42
C GLY A 16 12.41 4.02 -3.23
N GLU A 17 13.10 2.93 -3.57
CA GLU A 17 12.49 1.79 -4.28
C GLU A 17 11.44 1.07 -3.42
N ARG A 18 11.65 0.96 -2.10
CA ARG A 18 10.66 0.39 -1.19
C ARG A 18 9.43 1.28 -1.09
N GLU A 19 9.60 2.58 -0.87
CA GLU A 19 8.48 3.51 -0.78
C GLU A 19 7.71 3.60 -2.09
N GLY A 20 8.40 3.71 -3.23
CA GLY A 20 7.76 3.76 -4.55
C GLY A 20 6.94 2.51 -4.87
N ARG A 21 7.41 1.32 -4.45
CA ARG A 21 6.62 0.08 -4.58
C ARG A 21 5.38 0.12 -3.71
N LEU A 22 5.50 0.54 -2.45
CA LEU A 22 4.37 0.60 -1.53
C LEU A 22 3.31 1.60 -2.01
N GLU A 23 3.71 2.79 -2.49
CA GLU A 23 2.80 3.77 -3.05
C GLU A 23 2.07 3.24 -4.31
N GLY A 24 2.78 2.48 -5.15
CA GLY A 24 2.18 1.79 -6.29
C GLY A 24 1.14 0.74 -5.88
N GLN A 25 1.39 0.00 -4.80
CA GLN A 25 0.44 -0.97 -4.25
C GLN A 25 -0.79 -0.27 -3.64
N ARG A 26 -0.60 0.79 -2.84
CA ARG A 26 -1.70 1.62 -2.30
C ARG A 26 -2.60 2.17 -3.41
N SER A 27 -2.01 2.71 -4.47
CA SER A 27 -2.72 3.23 -5.64
C SER A 27 -3.52 2.14 -6.36
N THR A 28 -2.94 0.95 -6.48
CA THR A 28 -3.62 -0.20 -7.10
C THR A 28 -4.81 -0.66 -6.25
N LEU A 29 -4.64 -0.78 -4.94
CA LEU A 29 -5.71 -1.17 -4.03
C LEU A 29 -6.87 -0.16 -4.06
N LEU A 30 -6.58 1.15 -4.01
CA LEU A 30 -7.60 2.20 -4.13
C LEU A 30 -8.40 2.06 -5.44
N ARG A 31 -7.73 1.76 -6.55
CA ARG A 31 -8.39 1.54 -7.84
C ARG A 31 -9.31 0.32 -7.81
N LEU A 32 -8.86 -0.80 -7.25
CA LEU A 32 -9.66 -2.02 -7.13
C LEU A 32 -10.88 -1.83 -6.23
N LEU A 33 -10.70 -1.17 -5.09
CA LEU A 33 -11.78 -0.84 -4.17
C LEU A 33 -12.82 0.07 -4.83
N ARG A 34 -12.38 1.10 -5.56
CA ARG A 34 -13.30 1.96 -6.32
C ARG A 34 -14.07 1.19 -7.39
N GLN A 35 -13.41 0.26 -8.07
CA GLN A 35 -14.06 -0.58 -9.08
C GLN A 35 -15.12 -1.53 -8.49
N ARG A 36 -14.91 -2.06 -7.29
CA ARG A 36 -15.85 -3.00 -6.66
C ARG A 36 -16.96 -2.34 -5.87
N PHE A 37 -16.65 -1.24 -5.17
CA PHE A 37 -17.54 -0.64 -4.17
C PHE A 37 -17.99 0.78 -4.52
N GLY A 38 -17.45 1.39 -5.58
CA GLY A 38 -17.77 2.76 -5.98
C GLY A 38 -16.92 3.81 -5.26
N GLU A 39 -17.44 5.01 -5.07
CA GLU A 39 -16.71 6.08 -4.37
C GLU A 39 -16.37 5.66 -2.94
N LEU A 40 -15.13 5.93 -2.53
CA LEU A 40 -14.66 5.59 -1.20
C LEU A 40 -14.78 6.82 -0.28
N PRO A 41 -15.17 6.64 0.99
CA PRO A 41 -15.08 7.71 1.97
C PRO A 41 -13.64 8.20 2.12
N GLU A 42 -13.45 9.50 2.31
CA GLU A 42 -12.12 10.12 2.49
C GLU A 42 -11.30 9.47 3.60
N SER A 43 -11.96 9.05 4.69
CA SER A 43 -11.33 8.35 5.80
C SER A 43 -10.71 7.00 5.39
N ILE A 44 -11.35 6.28 4.46
CA ILE A 44 -10.84 5.02 3.93
C ILE A 44 -9.66 5.27 3.00
N GLU A 45 -9.75 6.30 2.16
CA GLU A 45 -8.63 6.68 1.29
C GLU A 45 -7.39 7.08 2.10
N ALA A 46 -7.59 7.88 3.16
CA ALA A 46 -6.52 8.29 4.06
C ALA A 46 -5.90 7.08 4.78
N ARG A 47 -6.73 6.14 5.26
CA ARG A 47 -6.28 4.91 5.90
C ARG A 47 -5.41 4.07 4.95
N ILE A 48 -5.80 3.93 3.69
CA ILE A 48 -5.03 3.17 2.69
C ILE A 48 -3.72 3.86 2.35
N ARG A 49 -3.71 5.20 2.22
CA ARG A 49 -2.47 5.96 1.98
C ARG A 49 -1.48 5.86 3.14
N ALA A 50 -1.97 5.73 4.38
CA ALA A 50 -1.14 5.60 5.57
C ALA A 50 -0.72 4.15 5.88
N ALA A 51 -1.35 3.16 5.25
CA ALA A 51 -1.14 1.76 5.58
C ALA A 51 0.26 1.27 5.20
N ASP A 52 0.78 0.34 6.00
CA ASP A 52 2.04 -0.32 5.74
C ASP A 52 1.91 -1.43 4.67
N ALA A 53 3.04 -2.01 4.27
CA ALA A 53 3.08 -3.03 3.23
C ALA A 53 2.28 -4.29 3.59
N GLY A 54 2.28 -4.71 4.86
CA GLY A 54 1.57 -5.91 5.30
C GLY A 54 0.05 -5.71 5.29
N GLN A 55 -0.41 -4.53 5.72
CA GLN A 55 -1.82 -4.15 5.61
C GLN A 55 -2.27 -4.12 4.15
N ILE A 56 -1.49 -3.49 3.28
CA ILE A 56 -1.82 -3.39 1.84
C ILE A 56 -1.84 -4.76 1.17
N GLU A 57 -0.88 -5.63 1.46
CA GLU A 57 -0.83 -7.01 0.95
C GLU A 57 -2.08 -7.79 1.40
N GLY A 58 -2.36 -7.80 2.70
CA GLY A 58 -3.51 -8.52 3.25
C GLY A 58 -4.86 -7.99 2.76
N TRP A 59 -4.99 -6.69 2.51
CA TRP A 59 -6.19 -6.11 1.89
C TRP A 59 -6.28 -6.43 0.40
N THR A 60 -5.15 -6.44 -0.31
CA THR A 60 -5.10 -6.80 -1.74
C THR A 60 -5.54 -8.24 -1.98
N ASP A 61 -5.13 -9.18 -1.14
CA ASP A 61 -5.56 -10.59 -1.24
C ASP A 61 -7.06 -10.75 -1.05
N ARG A 62 -7.66 -9.94 -0.17
CA ARG A 62 -9.10 -9.97 0.15
C ARG A 62 -9.95 -9.18 -0.83
N VAL A 63 -9.36 -8.20 -1.54
CA VAL A 63 -10.11 -7.26 -2.37
C VAL A 63 -10.87 -7.93 -3.50
N LEU A 64 -10.56 -9.17 -3.88
CA LEU A 64 -11.28 -9.85 -4.97
C LEU A 64 -12.47 -10.70 -4.48
N THR A 65 -12.47 -11.12 -3.22
CA THR A 65 -13.38 -12.15 -2.71
C THR A 65 -14.27 -11.68 -1.57
N ALA A 66 -13.81 -10.70 -0.77
CA ALA A 66 -14.57 -10.18 0.34
C ALA A 66 -15.88 -9.52 -0.13
N PRO A 67 -17.03 -9.75 0.54
CA PRO A 67 -18.33 -9.27 0.07
C PRO A 67 -18.55 -7.79 0.36
N THR A 68 -17.89 -7.22 1.37
CA THR A 68 -18.01 -5.80 1.73
C THR A 68 -16.65 -5.11 1.83
N LEU A 69 -16.68 -3.77 1.80
CA LEU A 69 -15.50 -2.94 2.02
C LEU A 69 -14.87 -3.20 3.40
N ASP A 70 -15.70 -3.34 4.44
CA ASP A 70 -15.23 -3.61 5.80
C ASP A 70 -14.55 -4.96 5.93
N ASP A 71 -15.05 -6.00 5.24
CA ASP A 71 -14.41 -7.32 5.21
C ASP A 71 -13.02 -7.29 4.55
N VAL A 72 -12.83 -6.42 3.54
CA VAL A 72 -11.51 -6.19 2.96
C VAL A 72 -10.58 -5.53 3.97
N LEU A 73 -11.06 -4.55 4.72
CA LEU A 73 -10.23 -3.68 5.56
C LEU A 73 -10.12 -4.14 7.02
N ASN A 74 -10.73 -5.26 7.38
CA ASN A 74 -10.63 -5.83 8.72
C ASN A 74 -9.16 -6.21 9.03
N GLU A 75 -8.72 -6.02 10.26
CA GLU A 75 -7.40 -6.44 10.74
C GLU A 75 -7.64 -7.62 11.68
N ARG A 76 -7.15 -8.81 11.33
CA ARG A 76 -7.24 -9.97 12.23
C ARG A 76 -6.16 -9.89 13.30
#